data_AF-A0A4D5RQH8-F1
#
_entry.id   AF-A0A4D5RQH8-F1
#
_cell.length_a   1.000
_cell.length_b   1.000
_cell.length_c   1.000
_cell.angle_alpha   90.00
_cell.angle_beta   90.00
_cell.angle_gamma   90.00
#
_symmetry.space_group_name_H-M   'P 1'
#
loop_
_entity.id
_entity.type
_entity.pdbx_description
1 polymer ?
#
loop_
_entity_poly.entity_id
_entity_poly.type
_entity_poly.pdbx_seq_one_letter_code
_entity_poly.pdbx_strand_id
1 'polypeptide(L)'
;MLLHINAKRNFNVLASTDLPQKWGKGQKRAVGEKYAPRKIVNLPGLEKVEGDPVLLPKGDILGRLLEGLTYRSAALRHTEEICPLEISTAPTAAEEPPVPGLPTLTRLIATTAAPSFDAFVEEIRATFSADVCAVIEERTREQSLSEDWLRQRIGVATSTVCHSFKTRAAKCEIEQMPHNMGPLLKAVLRTSTYQSAAMQRGLSMEGTARDKYVSVVKSRGHACTVEDRGLLIWNEFPVMGCSVDGLVTFTCACCKGEKRILEIKCLNTVKKAFSKDKPTPLFYTQVQVQMGITNIPVCDFFVYKSPEDWRALTVPFDAAHFLKCSAAVHTLYDTYIFDTLKNLACSYSW
;
A
#
# COMPACT_ATOMS: atom_id res chain seq x y z
N MET A 1 2.78 28.77 12.85
CA MET A 1 3.62 28.73 14.07
C MET A 1 4.11 27.30 14.33
N LEU A 2 5.01 26.76 13.49
CA LEU A 2 5.58 25.40 13.62
C LEU A 2 7.11 25.45 13.68
N LEU A 3 7.63 26.42 14.44
CA LEU A 3 9.04 26.51 14.81
C LEU A 3 9.25 26.57 16.32
N HIS A 4 8.26 26.25 17.15
CA HIS A 4 8.36 26.50 18.60
C HIS A 4 7.79 25.42 19.54
N ILE A 5 7.68 24.16 19.12
CA ILE A 5 7.41 23.06 20.06
C ILE A 5 8.34 21.88 19.78
N ASN A 6 9.63 22.06 20.07
CA ASN A 6 10.47 20.97 20.62
C ASN A 6 11.77 21.48 21.24
N ALA A 7 11.72 22.58 21.98
CA ALA A 7 12.82 22.94 22.87
C ALA A 7 12.80 22.01 24.09
N LYS A 8 13.32 20.77 23.95
CA LYS A 8 13.94 19.97 25.05
C LYS A 8 14.45 18.56 24.71
N ARG A 9 14.74 18.19 23.46
CA ARG A 9 15.62 17.03 23.18
C ARG A 9 16.53 17.29 21.99
N ASN A 10 17.83 17.36 22.25
CA ASN A 10 18.86 17.27 21.21
C ASN A 10 18.90 15.81 20.72
N PHE A 11 18.47 15.56 19.49
CA PHE A 11 18.76 14.31 18.80
C PHE A 11 20.16 14.43 18.20
N ASN A 12 21.10 13.60 18.64
CA ASN A 12 22.50 13.78 18.25
C ASN A 12 22.81 13.30 16.83
N VAL A 13 21.99 12.43 16.20
CA VAL A 13 22.20 11.94 14.82
C VAL A 13 20.86 11.40 14.30
N LEU A 14 20.35 11.89 13.15
CA LEU A 14 19.10 11.40 12.53
C LEU A 14 19.33 10.69 11.18
N ALA A 15 20.52 10.79 10.59
CA ALA A 15 20.86 10.12 9.34
C ALA A 15 22.38 9.90 9.17
N SER A 16 22.76 8.96 8.29
CA SER A 16 24.17 8.76 7.88
C SER A 16 24.79 9.96 7.16
N THR A 17 23.98 10.98 6.83
CA THR A 17 24.41 12.29 6.31
C THR A 17 24.79 13.28 7.41
N ASP A 18 24.41 13.02 8.65
CA ASP A 18 24.70 13.88 9.81
C ASP A 18 26.06 13.57 10.45
N LEU A 19 26.71 12.48 10.02
CA LEU A 19 28.10 12.22 10.35
C LEU A 19 29.01 13.16 9.54
N PRO A 20 29.96 13.86 10.16
CA PRO A 20 30.97 14.59 9.41
C PRO A 20 31.74 13.59 8.54
N GLN A 21 31.47 13.59 7.24
CA GLN A 21 32.13 12.70 6.31
C GLN A 21 33.63 13.03 6.32
N LYS A 22 34.45 12.07 6.76
CA LYS A 22 35.91 12.16 6.79
C LYS A 22 36.48 12.03 5.37
N TRP A 23 36.12 12.97 4.51
CA TRP A 23 36.71 13.07 3.18
C TRP A 23 38.14 13.57 3.30
N GLY A 24 39.09 12.86 2.67
CA GLY A 24 40.44 13.38 2.46
C GLY A 24 40.40 14.67 1.63
N LYS A 25 41.44 15.51 1.74
CA LYS A 25 41.50 16.81 1.02
C LYS A 25 41.21 16.68 -0.49
N GLY A 26 41.65 15.58 -1.12
CA GLY A 26 41.36 15.28 -2.53
C GLY A 26 39.89 14.97 -2.81
N GLN A 27 39.21 14.22 -1.94
CA GLN A 27 37.78 13.89 -2.09
C GLN A 27 36.89 15.10 -1.85
N LYS A 28 37.24 15.97 -0.87
CA LYS A 28 36.53 17.26 -0.67
C LYS A 28 36.60 18.13 -1.91
N ARG A 29 37.76 18.20 -2.56
CA ARG A 29 37.96 18.96 -3.79
C ARG A 29 37.15 18.39 -4.95
N ALA A 30 37.20 17.07 -5.16
CA ALA A 30 36.45 16.41 -6.23
C ALA A 30 34.93 16.56 -6.08
N VAL A 31 34.39 16.46 -4.86
CA VAL A 31 32.97 16.70 -4.62
C VAL A 31 32.63 18.18 -4.78
N GLY A 32 33.46 19.09 -4.25
CA GLY A 32 33.31 20.52 -4.45
C GLY A 32 33.25 20.92 -5.93
N GLU A 33 34.11 20.34 -6.77
CA GLU A 33 34.11 20.58 -8.22
C GLU A 33 32.92 19.92 -8.94
N LYS A 34 32.47 18.75 -8.47
CA LYS A 34 31.31 18.04 -9.03
C LYS A 34 29.99 18.78 -8.81
N TYR A 35 29.82 19.38 -7.63
CA TYR A 35 28.60 20.07 -7.24
C TYR A 35 28.75 21.60 -7.20
N ALA A 36 29.88 22.14 -7.68
CA ALA A 36 30.04 23.58 -7.86
C ALA A 36 28.90 24.11 -8.74
N PRO A 37 28.21 25.18 -8.32
CA PRO A 37 27.18 25.81 -9.15
C PRO A 37 27.81 26.25 -10.47
N ARG A 38 27.47 25.57 -11.57
CA ARG A 38 27.86 26.01 -12.91
C ARG A 38 26.80 26.98 -13.41
N LYS A 39 27.21 28.17 -13.84
CA LYS A 39 26.29 29.06 -14.57
C LYS A 39 25.83 28.31 -15.83
N ILE A 40 24.52 28.29 -16.10
CA ILE A 40 23.84 27.61 -17.21
C ILE A 40 24.29 28.08 -18.62
N VAL A 41 25.25 29.00 -18.72
CA VAL A 41 25.54 29.78 -19.94
C VAL A 41 26.59 29.19 -20.89
N ASN A 42 27.02 27.94 -20.75
CA ASN A 42 28.00 27.35 -21.69
C ASN A 42 27.57 25.96 -22.19
N LEU A 43 26.42 25.91 -22.87
CA LEU A 43 26.13 24.83 -23.82
C LEU A 43 26.62 25.29 -25.20
N PRO A 44 27.48 24.53 -25.90
CA PRO A 44 27.92 24.90 -27.25
C PRO A 44 26.69 24.92 -28.18
N GLY A 45 26.39 26.07 -28.79
CA GLY A 45 25.31 26.21 -29.76
C GLY A 45 24.03 26.92 -29.28
N LEU A 46 23.97 27.43 -28.04
CA LEU A 46 22.90 28.36 -27.67
C LEU A 46 23.36 29.81 -27.92
N GLU A 47 22.72 30.48 -28.89
CA GLU A 47 22.79 31.94 -28.98
C GLU A 47 22.30 32.55 -27.66
N LYS A 48 22.95 33.63 -27.22
CA LYS A 48 22.59 34.36 -26.00
C LYS A 48 21.18 34.94 -26.20
N VAL A 49 20.17 34.24 -25.71
CA VAL A 49 18.85 34.81 -25.51
C VAL A 49 18.96 35.74 -24.30
N GLU A 50 18.93 37.05 -24.52
CA GLU A 50 18.63 38.00 -23.46
C GLU A 50 17.21 37.70 -22.97
N GLY A 51 17.12 36.91 -21.91
CA GLY A 51 15.85 36.63 -21.27
C GLY A 51 15.37 37.90 -20.59
N ASP A 52 14.22 38.42 -21.01
CA ASP A 52 13.50 39.45 -20.27
C ASP A 52 13.38 39.02 -18.80
N PRO A 53 13.59 39.93 -17.83
CA PRO A 53 13.49 39.59 -16.41
C PRO A 53 12.11 39.01 -16.13
N VAL A 54 12.05 37.72 -15.83
CA VAL A 54 10.82 37.06 -15.42
C VAL A 54 10.36 37.71 -14.11
N LEU A 55 9.30 38.51 -14.21
CA LEU A 55 8.66 39.10 -13.04
C LEU A 55 8.12 37.96 -12.17
N LEU A 56 8.77 37.75 -11.02
CA LEU A 56 8.28 36.80 -10.03
C LEU A 56 6.86 37.22 -9.62
N PRO A 57 5.89 36.29 -9.60
CA PRO A 57 4.53 36.61 -9.20
C PRO A 57 4.55 37.20 -7.78
N LYS A 58 3.99 38.41 -7.63
CA LYS A 58 3.83 39.07 -6.33
C LYS A 58 2.52 38.63 -5.69
N GLY A 59 2.49 38.53 -4.36
CA GLY A 59 1.30 38.19 -3.57
C GLY A 59 1.39 36.82 -2.89
N ASP A 60 0.28 36.37 -2.31
CA ASP A 60 0.18 35.07 -1.65
C ASP A 60 0.07 33.95 -2.69
N ILE A 61 1.23 33.54 -3.20
CA ILE A 61 1.35 32.44 -4.16
C ILE A 61 0.80 31.15 -3.56
N LEU A 62 1.01 30.92 -2.26
CA LEU A 62 0.57 29.71 -1.58
C LEU A 62 -0.96 29.67 -1.49
N GLY A 63 -1.60 30.76 -1.07
CA GLY A 63 -3.06 30.87 -1.04
C GLY A 63 -3.69 30.62 -2.41
N ARG A 64 -3.12 31.22 -3.48
CA ARG A 64 -3.58 30.99 -4.86
C ARG A 64 -3.41 29.55 -5.35
N LEU A 65 -2.37 28.85 -4.90
CA LEU A 65 -2.15 27.44 -5.22
C LEU A 65 -3.07 26.51 -4.42
N LEU A 66 -3.57 26.98 -3.27
CA LEU A 66 -4.51 26.25 -2.41
C LEU A 66 -5.98 26.49 -2.81
N GLU A 67 -6.24 27.56 -3.55
CA GLU A 67 -7.58 27.94 -4.02
C GLU A 67 -8.13 26.91 -5.03
N GLY A 68 -9.35 26.41 -4.77
CA GLY A 68 -10.04 25.49 -5.68
C GLY A 68 -9.54 24.04 -5.68
N LEU A 69 -8.68 23.64 -4.74
CA LEU A 69 -8.28 22.24 -4.60
C LEU A 69 -9.47 21.38 -4.12
N THR A 70 -9.75 20.31 -4.88
CA THR A 70 -10.80 19.32 -4.54
C THR A 70 -10.37 18.34 -3.43
N TYR A 71 -9.17 18.50 -2.88
CA TYR A 71 -8.61 17.63 -1.85
C TYR A 71 -7.83 18.44 -0.82
N ARG A 72 -7.75 17.89 0.40
CA ARG A 72 -7.09 18.54 1.55
C ARG A 72 -5.58 18.42 1.43
N SER A 73 -4.92 19.48 0.96
CA SER A 73 -3.47 19.48 0.74
C SER A 73 -2.68 19.42 2.06
N ALA A 74 -1.41 19.02 2.00
CA ALA A 74 -0.54 19.05 3.17
C ALA A 74 -0.36 20.47 3.72
N ALA A 75 -0.23 21.47 2.86
CA ALA A 75 -0.09 22.86 3.27
C ALA A 75 -1.38 23.38 3.96
N LEU A 76 -2.57 23.01 3.47
CA LEU A 76 -3.85 23.39 4.10
C LEU A 76 -3.97 22.82 5.53
N ARG A 77 -3.58 21.55 5.72
CA ARG A 77 -3.57 20.88 7.04
C ARG A 77 -2.63 21.54 8.06
N HIS A 78 -1.62 22.28 7.59
CA HIS A 78 -0.68 22.99 8.47
C HIS A 78 -1.12 24.43 8.79
N THR A 79 -2.08 24.98 8.05
CA THR A 79 -2.61 26.33 8.24
C THR A 79 -3.93 26.37 9.02
N GLU A 80 -4.66 25.26 9.05
CA GLU A 80 -5.87 25.13 9.88
C GLU A 80 -5.48 25.08 11.37
N GLU A 81 -6.13 25.91 12.20
CA GLU A 81 -6.00 25.78 13.65
C GLU A 81 -6.51 24.39 14.07
N ILE A 82 -5.74 23.70 14.91
CA ILE A 82 -6.15 22.44 15.52
C ILE A 82 -7.28 22.79 16.48
N CYS A 83 -8.51 22.70 15.98
CA CYS A 83 -9.69 22.78 16.84
C CYS A 83 -9.62 21.56 17.77
N PRO A 84 -9.56 21.73 19.10
CA PRO A 84 -9.80 20.63 20.02
C PRO A 84 -11.14 19.99 19.62
N LEU A 85 -11.20 18.66 19.60
CA LEU A 85 -12.46 17.94 19.40
C LEU A 85 -13.47 18.43 20.43
N GLU A 86 -14.31 19.40 20.05
CA GLU A 86 -15.53 19.69 20.79
C GLU A 86 -16.43 18.48 20.60
N ILE A 87 -16.62 17.76 21.69
CA ILE A 87 -17.62 16.70 21.82
C ILE A 87 -18.97 17.41 21.65
N SER A 88 -19.44 17.47 20.41
CA SER A 88 -20.78 17.93 20.10
C SER A 88 -21.76 16.93 20.67
N THR A 89 -22.36 17.26 21.81
CA THR A 89 -23.53 16.55 22.34
C THR A 89 -24.70 16.80 21.40
N ALA A 90 -24.87 15.90 20.43
CA ALA A 90 -26.10 15.77 19.65
C ALA A 90 -27.12 14.91 20.44
N PRO A 91 -28.43 15.09 20.20
CA PRO A 91 -29.48 14.68 21.12
C PRO A 91 -29.67 13.17 21.14
N THR A 92 -30.02 12.69 22.33
CA THR A 92 -30.31 11.31 22.75
C THR A 92 -31.29 10.61 21.81
N ALA A 93 -30.77 10.00 20.75
CA ALA A 93 -31.38 8.81 20.16
C ALA A 93 -30.87 7.62 20.97
N ALA A 94 -31.76 6.70 21.36
CA ALA A 94 -31.43 5.54 22.18
C ALA A 94 -30.22 4.81 21.60
N GLU A 95 -29.06 4.98 22.24
CA GLU A 95 -27.80 4.37 21.82
C GLU A 95 -27.90 2.87 22.10
N GLU A 96 -27.96 2.09 21.02
CA GLU A 96 -27.40 0.74 21.05
C GLU A 96 -25.94 0.83 21.52
N PRO A 97 -25.47 -0.09 22.36
CA PRO A 97 -24.11 -0.01 22.92
C PRO A 97 -23.07 0.08 21.80
N PRO A 98 -22.01 0.91 21.97
CA PRO A 98 -20.99 1.08 20.95
C PRO A 98 -20.37 -0.26 20.61
N VAL A 99 -20.49 -0.64 19.33
CA VAL A 99 -19.94 -1.87 18.79
C VAL A 99 -18.45 -1.96 19.17
N PRO A 100 -17.99 -3.06 19.80
CA PRO A 100 -16.58 -3.23 20.13
C PRO A 100 -15.69 -2.99 18.91
N GLY A 101 -14.65 -2.16 19.07
CA GLY A 101 -13.69 -1.87 18.01
C GLY A 101 -12.96 -3.13 17.58
N LEU A 102 -12.82 -3.35 16.27
CA LEU A 102 -12.09 -4.49 15.73
C LEU A 102 -10.60 -4.43 16.13
N PRO A 103 -9.94 -5.57 16.41
CA PRO A 103 -8.51 -5.59 16.67
C PRO A 103 -7.76 -5.11 15.43
N THR A 104 -6.72 -4.30 15.61
CA THR A 104 -5.81 -3.89 14.54
C THR A 104 -4.42 -4.39 14.83
N LEU A 105 -3.70 -4.79 13.79
CA LEU A 105 -2.34 -5.33 13.94
C LEU A 105 -1.39 -4.33 14.59
N THR A 106 -1.46 -3.04 14.21
CA THR A 106 -0.62 -2.00 14.81
C THR A 106 -0.88 -1.81 16.30
N ARG A 107 -2.14 -1.87 16.74
CA ARG A 107 -2.48 -1.79 18.17
C ARG A 107 -1.94 -3.00 18.93
N LEU A 108 -2.06 -4.20 18.37
CA LEU A 108 -1.52 -5.41 18.99
C LEU A 108 0.01 -5.36 19.09
N ILE A 109 0.70 -4.89 18.04
CA ILE A 109 2.15 -4.67 18.09
C ILE A 109 2.53 -3.62 19.14
N ALA A 110 1.71 -2.58 19.31
CA ALA A 110 1.94 -1.52 20.28
C ALA A 110 1.86 -2.01 21.74
N THR A 111 0.94 -2.94 22.01
CA THR A 111 0.62 -3.37 23.38
C THR A 111 1.21 -4.72 23.77
N THR A 112 1.77 -5.48 22.82
CA THR A 112 2.30 -6.82 23.10
C THR A 112 3.51 -6.80 24.02
N ALA A 113 3.52 -7.74 24.97
CA ALA A 113 4.67 -8.06 25.80
C ALA A 113 5.54 -9.18 25.20
N ALA A 114 5.22 -9.68 24.01
CA ALA A 114 5.94 -10.77 23.38
C ALA A 114 7.44 -10.47 23.24
N PRO A 115 8.32 -11.44 23.56
CA PRO A 115 9.77 -11.27 23.53
C PRO A 115 10.38 -11.38 22.12
N SER A 116 9.65 -11.94 21.16
CA SER A 116 10.06 -12.12 19.77
C SER A 116 8.89 -11.96 18.82
N PHE A 117 9.17 -11.79 17.53
CA PHE A 117 8.12 -11.74 16.52
C PHE A 117 7.35 -13.07 16.41
N ASP A 118 8.02 -14.21 16.51
CA ASP A 118 7.36 -15.53 16.51
C ASP A 118 6.38 -15.68 17.67
N ALA A 119 6.79 -15.30 18.89
CA ALA A 119 5.91 -15.34 20.06
C ALA A 119 4.70 -14.40 19.89
N PHE A 120 4.91 -13.24 19.26
CA PHE A 120 3.83 -12.31 18.93
C PHE A 120 2.87 -12.90 17.90
N VAL A 121 3.37 -13.57 16.86
CA VAL A 121 2.54 -14.24 15.86
C VAL A 121 1.66 -15.30 16.51
N GLU A 122 2.21 -16.12 17.41
CA GLU A 122 1.42 -17.10 18.18
C GLU A 122 0.33 -16.43 19.03
N GLU A 123 0.65 -15.32 19.70
CA GLU A 123 -0.31 -14.55 20.51
C GLU A 123 -1.48 -14.04 19.65
N ILE A 124 -1.21 -13.41 18.51
CA ILE A 124 -2.26 -12.80 17.69
C ILE A 124 -3.08 -13.81 16.88
N ARG A 125 -2.60 -15.05 16.67
CA ARG A 125 -3.40 -16.12 16.05
C ARG A 125 -4.71 -16.37 16.82
N ALA A 126 -4.68 -16.28 18.15
CA ALA A 126 -5.88 -16.41 18.97
C ALA A 126 -6.83 -15.21 18.81
N THR A 127 -6.29 -14.01 18.57
CA THR A 127 -7.07 -12.78 18.39
C THR A 127 -7.73 -12.73 17.00
N PHE A 128 -6.99 -13.09 15.96
CA PHE A 128 -7.48 -13.20 14.58
C PHE A 128 -8.03 -14.61 14.33
N SER A 129 -9.00 -15.01 15.14
CA SER A 129 -9.76 -16.25 14.93
C SER A 129 -10.56 -16.18 13.61
N ALA A 130 -11.02 -17.33 13.13
CA ALA A 130 -11.83 -17.39 11.90
C ALA A 130 -13.06 -16.46 11.97
N ASP A 131 -13.72 -16.39 13.13
CA ASP A 131 -14.89 -15.53 13.33
C ASP A 131 -14.51 -14.04 13.29
N VAL A 132 -13.42 -13.65 13.95
CA VAL A 132 -12.94 -12.26 13.92
C VAL A 132 -12.54 -11.86 12.51
N CYS A 133 -11.83 -12.74 11.78
CA CYS A 133 -11.48 -12.51 10.39
C CYS A 133 -12.71 -12.39 9.49
N ALA A 134 -13.78 -13.18 9.74
CA ALA A 134 -15.03 -13.08 9.01
C ALA A 134 -15.75 -11.73 9.26
N VAL A 135 -15.76 -11.25 10.51
CA VAL A 135 -16.33 -9.93 10.83
C VAL A 135 -15.51 -8.81 10.20
N ILE A 136 -14.17 -8.90 10.20
CA ILE A 136 -13.30 -7.94 9.50
C ILE A 136 -13.65 -7.93 8.01
N GLU A 137 -13.72 -9.11 7.37
CA GLU A 137 -14.07 -9.22 5.96
C GLU A 137 -15.41 -8.56 5.65
N GLU A 138 -16.44 -8.83 6.44
CA GLU A 138 -17.78 -8.29 6.25
C GLU A 138 -17.82 -6.76 6.36
N ARG A 139 -17.22 -6.18 7.41
CA ARG A 139 -17.18 -4.72 7.62
C ARG A 139 -16.35 -3.96 6.59
N THR A 140 -15.55 -4.68 5.81
CA THR A 140 -14.58 -4.10 4.89
C THR A 140 -14.89 -4.39 3.42
N ARG A 141 -16.08 -4.92 3.10
CA ARG A 141 -16.51 -5.24 1.73
C ARG A 141 -16.58 -4.05 0.78
N GLU A 142 -16.84 -2.85 1.30
CA GLU A 142 -16.81 -1.62 0.49
C GLU A 142 -15.39 -1.12 0.17
N GLN A 143 -14.38 -1.86 0.63
CA GLN A 143 -12.96 -1.65 0.36
C GLN A 143 -12.51 -0.19 0.51
N SER A 144 -12.16 0.51 -0.58
CA SER A 144 -11.64 1.88 -0.52
C SER A 144 -12.62 2.91 0.05
N LEU A 145 -13.91 2.57 0.12
CA LEU A 145 -14.94 3.42 0.74
C LEU A 145 -15.12 3.13 2.24
N SER A 146 -14.55 2.03 2.75
CA SER A 146 -14.63 1.62 4.16
C SER A 146 -13.43 2.14 4.96
N GLU A 147 -13.71 2.96 5.98
CA GLU A 147 -12.69 3.40 6.94
C GLU A 147 -12.08 2.23 7.73
N ASP A 148 -12.89 1.21 8.03
CA ASP A 148 -12.39 -0.02 8.66
C ASP A 148 -11.42 -0.75 7.74
N TRP A 149 -11.68 -0.79 6.43
CA TRP A 149 -10.75 -1.40 5.47
C TRP A 149 -9.42 -0.66 5.41
N LEU A 150 -9.47 0.68 5.40
CA LEU A 150 -8.27 1.52 5.42
C LEU A 150 -7.45 1.28 6.69
N ARG A 151 -8.11 1.27 7.85
CA ARG A 151 -7.50 1.08 9.16
C ARG A 151 -6.91 -0.32 9.33
N GLN A 152 -7.66 -1.36 8.96
CA GLN A 152 -7.25 -2.76 9.15
C GLN A 152 -6.05 -3.16 8.28
N ARG A 153 -5.81 -2.45 7.17
CA ARG A 153 -4.65 -2.69 6.29
C ARG A 153 -3.35 -2.05 6.78
N ILE A 154 -3.39 -1.19 7.80
CA ILE A 154 -2.20 -0.54 8.35
C ILE A 154 -1.40 -1.58 9.11
N GLY A 155 -0.12 -1.71 8.77
CA GLY A 155 0.76 -2.67 9.41
C GLY A 155 0.64 -4.08 8.84
N VAL A 156 -0.35 -4.37 8.00
CA VAL A 156 -0.55 -5.68 7.34
C VAL A 156 0.19 -5.73 6.01
N ALA A 157 0.94 -6.81 5.78
CA ALA A 157 1.55 -7.14 4.51
C ALA A 157 0.49 -7.62 3.50
N THR A 158 -0.18 -6.66 2.84
CA THR A 158 -1.18 -7.00 1.83
C THR A 158 -0.56 -7.65 0.60
N SER A 159 -1.33 -8.46 -0.13
CA SER A 159 -0.91 -9.08 -1.41
C SER A 159 -0.21 -8.11 -2.37
N THR A 160 -0.70 -6.87 -2.49
CA THR A 160 -0.12 -5.82 -3.33
C THR A 160 1.28 -5.35 -2.91
N VAL A 161 1.65 -5.51 -1.64
CA VAL A 161 2.97 -5.12 -1.08
C VAL A 161 3.93 -6.30 -1.03
N CYS A 162 3.43 -7.53 -1.05
CA CYS A 162 4.24 -8.76 -0.90
C CYS A 162 5.36 -8.89 -1.94
N HIS A 163 5.20 -8.31 -3.15
CA HIS A 163 6.30 -8.25 -4.11
C HIS A 163 7.50 -7.45 -3.58
N SER A 164 7.26 -6.34 -2.88
CA SER A 164 8.30 -5.52 -2.27
C SER A 164 8.98 -6.25 -1.12
N PHE A 165 8.25 -7.02 -0.31
CA PHE A 165 8.85 -7.90 0.70
C PHE A 165 9.80 -8.90 0.06
N LYS A 166 9.33 -9.63 -0.96
CA LYS A 166 10.14 -10.64 -1.65
C LYS A 166 11.41 -10.07 -2.28
N THR A 167 11.31 -8.95 -2.99
CA THR A 167 12.49 -8.32 -3.62
C THR A 167 13.44 -7.75 -2.57
N ARG A 168 12.91 -7.22 -1.47
CA ARG A 168 13.73 -6.66 -0.40
C ARG A 168 14.46 -7.73 0.39
N ALA A 169 13.80 -8.84 0.73
CA ALA A 169 14.40 -9.97 1.42
C ALA A 169 15.57 -10.55 0.60
N ALA A 170 15.34 -10.85 -0.68
CA ALA A 170 16.38 -11.33 -1.58
C ALA A 170 17.58 -10.37 -1.68
N LYS A 171 17.32 -9.06 -1.66
CA LYS A 171 18.39 -8.05 -1.62
C LYS A 171 19.16 -8.07 -0.29
N CYS A 172 18.48 -8.28 0.84
CA CYS A 172 19.12 -8.37 2.15
C CYS A 172 20.01 -9.61 2.29
N GLU A 173 19.61 -10.73 1.68
CA GLU A 173 20.41 -11.95 1.65
C GLU A 173 21.73 -11.77 0.89
N ILE A 174 21.73 -10.98 -0.19
CA ILE A 174 22.89 -10.78 -1.07
C ILE A 174 23.84 -9.70 -0.52
N GLU A 175 23.29 -8.63 0.04
CA GLU A 175 24.04 -7.43 0.40
C GLU A 175 24.27 -7.31 1.92
N GLN A 176 25.54 -7.33 2.34
CA GLN A 176 25.96 -7.19 3.74
C GLN A 176 26.05 -5.73 4.22
N MET A 177 25.14 -4.86 3.78
CA MET A 177 25.12 -3.44 4.15
C MET A 177 23.81 -3.04 4.84
N PRO A 178 23.79 -1.94 5.62
CA PRO A 178 22.56 -1.46 6.24
C PRO A 178 21.47 -1.17 5.20
N HIS A 179 20.31 -1.78 5.40
CA HIS A 179 19.19 -1.71 4.46
C HIS A 179 18.19 -0.64 4.87
N ASN A 180 17.99 0.37 4.03
CA ASN A 180 16.89 1.34 4.22
C ASN A 180 15.51 0.67 4.03
N MET A 181 14.77 0.45 5.13
CA MET A 181 13.42 -0.10 5.12
C MET A 181 12.31 0.95 5.00
N GLY A 182 12.67 2.24 4.94
CA GLY A 182 11.73 3.35 4.85
C GLY A 182 10.66 3.20 3.75
N PRO A 183 11.01 2.86 2.49
CA PRO A 183 10.01 2.66 1.45
C PRO A 183 9.02 1.52 1.74
N LEU A 184 9.51 0.40 2.30
CA LEU A 184 8.67 -0.73 2.66
C LEU A 184 7.75 -0.38 3.85
N LEU A 185 8.30 0.28 4.88
CA LEU A 185 7.54 0.77 6.03
C LEU A 185 6.44 1.75 5.60
N LYS A 186 6.75 2.70 4.69
CA LYS A 186 5.74 3.62 4.14
C LYS A 186 4.62 2.87 3.40
N ALA A 187 4.97 1.81 2.66
CA ALA A 187 3.99 1.00 1.95
C ALA A 187 3.10 0.20 2.93
N VAL A 188 3.69 -0.40 3.96
CA VAL A 188 2.99 -1.19 5.00
C VAL A 188 2.10 -0.32 5.89
N LEU A 189 2.60 0.85 6.30
CA LEU A 189 1.88 1.81 7.14
C LEU A 189 0.90 2.70 6.36
N ARG A 190 0.86 2.58 5.02
CA ARG A 190 -0.04 3.36 4.15
C ARG A 190 0.10 4.88 4.30
N THR A 191 1.30 5.36 4.64
CA THR A 191 1.52 6.81 4.88
C THR A 191 1.68 7.61 3.58
N SER A 192 1.68 6.95 2.42
CA SER A 192 1.65 7.63 1.12
C SER A 192 0.21 7.98 0.74
N THR A 193 -0.06 9.27 0.57
CA THR A 193 -1.36 9.79 0.11
C THR A 193 -1.40 10.04 -1.39
N TYR A 194 -0.44 9.48 -2.15
CA TYR A 194 -0.34 9.75 -3.59
C TYR A 194 -1.43 9.00 -4.35
N GLN A 195 -2.28 9.75 -5.05
CA GLN A 195 -3.23 9.21 -6.03
C GLN A 195 -2.77 9.56 -7.43
N SER A 196 -2.61 8.54 -8.28
CA SER A 196 -2.27 8.71 -9.69
C SER A 196 -3.52 8.67 -10.57
N ALA A 197 -3.41 9.21 -11.79
CA ALA A 197 -4.44 9.06 -12.81
C ALA A 197 -4.77 7.58 -13.10
N ALA A 198 -3.79 6.68 -12.98
CA ALA A 198 -4.00 5.25 -13.14
C ALA A 198 -4.84 4.65 -12.01
N MET A 199 -4.68 5.13 -10.77
CA MET A 199 -5.50 4.70 -9.63
C MET A 199 -6.95 5.16 -9.77
N GLN A 200 -7.15 6.43 -10.15
CA GLN A 200 -8.49 6.98 -10.39
C GLN A 200 -9.22 6.26 -11.52
N ARG A 201 -8.50 5.95 -12.61
CA ARG A 201 -9.01 5.11 -13.69
C ARG A 201 -9.38 3.71 -13.22
N GLY A 202 -8.58 3.12 -12.33
CA GLY A 202 -8.87 1.85 -11.66
C GLY A 202 -10.25 1.87 -11.04
N LEU A 203 -10.45 2.80 -10.10
CA LEU A 203 -11.70 2.97 -9.36
C LEU A 203 -12.91 3.20 -10.27
N SER A 204 -12.78 4.03 -11.31
CA SER A 204 -13.92 4.36 -12.17
C SER A 204 -14.31 3.26 -13.15
N MET A 205 -13.40 2.36 -13.51
CA MET A 205 -13.61 1.36 -14.57
C MET A 205 -13.73 -0.06 -14.07
N GLU A 206 -13.43 -0.33 -12.81
CA GLU A 206 -13.47 -1.68 -12.26
C GLU A 206 -14.85 -2.34 -12.43
N GLY A 207 -15.94 -1.60 -12.17
CA GLY A 207 -17.31 -2.09 -12.39
C GLY A 207 -17.56 -2.49 -13.85
N THR A 208 -17.22 -1.62 -14.79
CA THR A 208 -17.33 -1.93 -16.24
C THR A 208 -16.46 -3.11 -16.65
N ALA A 209 -15.27 -3.25 -16.07
CA ALA A 209 -14.38 -4.37 -16.32
C ALA A 209 -14.96 -5.69 -15.78
N ARG A 210 -15.61 -5.66 -14.61
CA ARG A 210 -16.31 -6.80 -14.01
C ARG A 210 -17.47 -7.25 -14.90
N ASP A 211 -18.28 -6.32 -15.40
CA ASP A 211 -19.37 -6.63 -16.33
C ASP A 211 -18.84 -7.26 -17.62
N LYS A 212 -17.73 -6.73 -18.15
CA LYS A 212 -17.07 -7.30 -19.33
C LYS A 212 -16.55 -8.71 -19.05
N TYR A 213 -15.96 -8.96 -17.88
CA TYR A 213 -15.52 -10.29 -17.47
C TYR A 213 -16.70 -11.28 -17.46
N VAL A 214 -17.82 -10.94 -16.82
CA VAL A 214 -19.01 -11.80 -16.77
C VAL A 214 -19.56 -12.06 -18.18
N SER A 215 -19.60 -11.04 -19.05
CA SER A 215 -19.96 -11.18 -20.45
C SER A 215 -19.05 -12.17 -21.21
N VAL A 216 -17.74 -12.12 -20.97
CA VAL A 216 -16.76 -13.04 -21.58
C VAL A 216 -16.93 -14.46 -21.06
N VAL A 217 -17.22 -14.66 -19.77
CA VAL A 217 -17.53 -15.98 -19.22
C VAL A 217 -18.80 -16.55 -19.87
N LYS A 218 -19.83 -15.72 -20.03
CA LYS A 218 -21.09 -16.08 -20.70
C LYS A 218 -20.91 -16.47 -22.16
N SER A 219 -20.11 -15.72 -22.92
CA SER A 219 -19.86 -16.04 -24.33
C SER A 219 -19.07 -17.33 -24.54
N ARG A 220 -18.35 -17.79 -23.51
CA ARG A 220 -17.66 -19.09 -23.46
C ARG A 220 -18.57 -20.24 -23.02
N GLY A 221 -19.87 -20.01 -22.86
CA GLY A 221 -20.86 -21.03 -22.49
C GLY A 221 -20.97 -21.32 -20.99
N HIS A 222 -20.39 -20.47 -20.14
CA HIS A 222 -20.46 -20.61 -18.69
C HIS A 222 -21.36 -19.54 -18.06
N ALA A 223 -21.77 -19.77 -16.83
CA ALA A 223 -22.53 -18.82 -16.02
C ALA A 223 -21.90 -18.74 -14.64
N CYS A 224 -21.77 -17.53 -14.10
CA CYS A 224 -21.17 -17.28 -12.81
C CYS A 224 -21.81 -16.07 -12.12
N THR A 225 -21.70 -16.02 -10.80
CA THR A 225 -21.86 -14.81 -9.98
C THR A 225 -20.48 -14.31 -9.57
N VAL A 226 -20.36 -13.00 -9.34
CA VAL A 226 -19.15 -12.38 -8.79
C VAL A 226 -19.56 -11.64 -7.54
N GLU A 227 -19.04 -12.06 -6.40
CA GLU A 227 -19.33 -11.48 -5.09
C GLU A 227 -18.17 -10.59 -4.65
N ASP A 228 -18.48 -9.40 -4.13
CA ASP A 228 -17.48 -8.54 -3.51
C ASP A 228 -16.98 -9.14 -2.20
N ARG A 229 -15.68 -8.96 -1.93
CA ARG A 229 -15.04 -9.41 -0.70
C ARG A 229 -14.28 -8.26 -0.05
N GLY A 230 -14.26 -8.25 1.28
CA GLY A 230 -13.49 -7.28 2.05
C GLY A 230 -12.03 -7.66 2.20
N LEU A 231 -11.43 -7.24 3.31
CA LEU A 231 -10.10 -7.63 3.71
C LEU A 231 -10.13 -9.02 4.34
N LEU A 232 -9.38 -9.94 3.73
CA LEU A 232 -9.11 -11.27 4.23
C LEU A 232 -7.76 -11.25 4.95
N ILE A 233 -7.76 -11.55 6.24
CA ILE A 233 -6.53 -11.76 7.02
C ILE A 233 -6.22 -13.26 7.02
N TRP A 234 -4.96 -13.62 6.83
CA TRP A 234 -4.53 -15.01 6.90
C TRP A 234 -4.41 -15.41 8.38
N ASN A 235 -5.42 -16.10 8.90
CA ASN A 235 -5.49 -16.50 10.31
C ASN A 235 -4.27 -17.30 10.79
N GLU A 236 -3.63 -18.10 9.93
CA GLU A 236 -2.40 -18.81 10.30
C GLU A 236 -1.20 -17.88 10.45
N PHE A 237 -1.15 -16.76 9.73
CA PHE A 237 -0.10 -15.75 9.88
C PHE A 237 -0.71 -14.36 9.76
N PRO A 238 -1.35 -13.84 10.85
CA PRO A 238 -2.19 -12.63 10.84
C PRO A 238 -1.45 -11.30 10.64
N VAL A 239 -0.27 -11.37 10.03
CA VAL A 239 0.53 -10.26 9.54
C VAL A 239 0.33 -10.08 8.03
N MET A 240 -0.20 -11.11 7.34
CA MET A 240 -0.52 -11.08 5.91
C MET A 240 -2.03 -11.01 5.67
N GLY A 241 -2.40 -10.35 4.58
CA GLY A 241 -3.80 -10.22 4.17
C GLY A 241 -3.97 -9.90 2.68
N CYS A 242 -5.20 -9.94 2.19
CA CYS A 242 -5.53 -9.50 0.83
C CYS A 242 -6.97 -9.01 0.72
N SER A 243 -7.22 -8.18 -0.28
CA SER A 243 -8.57 -7.97 -0.83
C SER A 243 -8.54 -8.46 -2.27
N VAL A 244 -9.62 -9.12 -2.68
CA VAL A 244 -9.81 -9.59 -4.06
C VAL A 244 -10.88 -8.75 -4.73
N ASP A 245 -10.79 -8.58 -6.04
CA ASP A 245 -11.75 -7.75 -6.78
C ASP A 245 -13.09 -8.49 -7.02
N GLY A 246 -13.09 -9.82 -6.80
CA GLY A 246 -14.31 -10.60 -6.66
C GLY A 246 -14.06 -12.08 -6.37
N LEU A 247 -15.05 -12.73 -5.77
CA LEU A 247 -15.17 -14.17 -5.69
C LEU A 247 -16.12 -14.65 -6.79
N VAL A 248 -15.59 -15.38 -7.77
CA VAL A 248 -16.37 -15.95 -8.86
C VAL A 248 -16.92 -17.29 -8.42
N THR A 249 -18.23 -17.45 -8.41
CA THR A 249 -18.89 -18.75 -8.19
C THR A 249 -19.64 -19.16 -9.44
N PHE A 250 -19.26 -20.30 -10.01
CA PHE A 250 -19.88 -20.80 -11.23
C PHE A 250 -21.23 -21.47 -10.92
N THR A 251 -22.24 -21.12 -11.71
CA THR A 251 -23.63 -21.58 -11.57
C THR A 251 -24.08 -22.47 -12.73
N CYS A 252 -23.22 -22.67 -13.72
CA CYS A 252 -23.50 -23.50 -14.88
C CYS A 252 -23.50 -24.99 -14.55
N ALA A 253 -24.27 -25.80 -15.29
CA ALA A 253 -24.37 -27.24 -15.02
C ALA A 253 -23.02 -27.99 -15.11
N CYS A 254 -22.11 -27.58 -15.99
CA CYS A 254 -20.81 -28.25 -16.15
C CYS A 254 -19.74 -27.82 -15.13
N CYS A 255 -19.97 -26.74 -14.38
CA CYS A 255 -18.97 -26.07 -13.55
C CYS A 255 -19.53 -25.67 -12.17
N LYS A 256 -20.67 -26.25 -11.77
CA LYS A 256 -21.46 -25.78 -10.62
C LYS A 256 -20.65 -25.86 -9.33
N GLY A 257 -20.55 -24.73 -8.62
CA GLY A 257 -19.87 -24.65 -7.34
C GLY A 257 -18.36 -24.46 -7.43
N GLU A 258 -17.77 -24.48 -8.64
CA GLU A 258 -16.39 -24.06 -8.81
C GLU A 258 -16.22 -22.60 -8.39
N LYS A 259 -15.14 -22.32 -7.67
CA LYS A 259 -14.79 -20.98 -7.20
C LYS A 259 -13.46 -20.54 -7.78
N ARG A 260 -13.39 -19.28 -8.19
CA ARG A 260 -12.15 -18.62 -8.62
C ARG A 260 -12.05 -17.23 -8.01
N ILE A 261 -10.83 -16.77 -7.81
CA ILE A 261 -10.59 -15.37 -7.50
C ILE A 261 -10.63 -14.57 -8.79
N LEU A 262 -11.22 -13.38 -8.77
CA LEU A 262 -11.10 -12.40 -9.83
C LEU A 262 -10.15 -11.29 -9.40
N GLU A 263 -9.16 -11.00 -10.24
CA GLU A 263 -8.27 -9.85 -10.08
C GLU A 263 -8.33 -9.01 -11.37
N ILE A 264 -8.78 -7.77 -11.23
CA ILE A 264 -9.02 -6.80 -12.30
C ILE A 264 -7.94 -5.72 -12.28
N LYS A 265 -7.32 -5.47 -13.44
CA LYS A 265 -6.42 -4.33 -13.64
C LYS A 265 -6.89 -3.45 -14.79
N CYS A 266 -7.31 -2.22 -14.47
CA CYS A 266 -7.70 -1.22 -15.47
C CYS A 266 -6.48 -0.38 -15.89
N LEU A 267 -5.84 -0.73 -17.01
CA LEU A 267 -4.61 -0.08 -17.48
C LEU A 267 -4.80 0.62 -18.82
N ASN A 268 -3.99 1.64 -19.10
CA ASN A 268 -3.97 2.29 -20.43
C ASN A 268 -3.33 1.39 -21.52
N THR A 269 -2.58 0.37 -21.11
CA THR A 269 -1.90 -0.55 -22.02
C THR A 269 -1.96 -1.95 -21.44
N VAL A 270 -2.81 -2.81 -22.00
CA VAL A 270 -3.00 -4.20 -21.53
C VAL A 270 -1.67 -4.95 -21.49
N LYS A 271 -0.82 -4.80 -22.52
CA LYS A 271 0.49 -5.46 -22.61
C LYS A 271 1.41 -5.21 -21.40
N LYS A 272 1.28 -4.06 -20.71
CA LYS A 272 2.12 -3.73 -19.54
C LYS A 272 1.84 -4.63 -18.33
N ALA A 273 0.69 -5.31 -18.29
CA ALA A 273 0.38 -6.25 -17.22
C ALA A 273 1.02 -7.62 -17.41
N PHE A 274 1.67 -7.88 -18.55
CA PHE A 274 2.18 -9.21 -18.89
C PHE A 274 3.67 -9.16 -19.20
N SER A 275 4.37 -10.20 -18.75
CA SER A 275 5.72 -10.53 -19.20
C SER A 275 5.63 -11.84 -19.96
N LYS A 276 5.69 -11.76 -21.30
CA LYS A 276 5.33 -12.87 -22.20
C LYS A 276 3.85 -13.27 -21.98
N ASP A 277 3.60 -14.51 -21.57
CA ASP A 277 2.26 -15.08 -21.36
C ASP A 277 1.86 -15.22 -19.89
N LYS A 278 2.61 -14.57 -19.00
CA LYS A 278 2.32 -14.53 -17.56
C LYS A 278 2.10 -13.10 -17.09
N PRO A 279 1.37 -12.88 -15.98
CA PRO A 279 1.35 -11.59 -15.32
C PRO A 279 2.79 -11.14 -15.00
N THR A 280 3.04 -9.83 -14.93
CA THR A 280 4.35 -9.34 -14.46
C THR A 280 4.67 -9.90 -13.08
N PRO A 281 5.95 -9.98 -12.66
CA PRO A 281 6.32 -10.51 -11.34
C PRO A 281 5.59 -9.84 -10.16
N LEU A 282 5.22 -8.57 -10.30
CA LEU A 282 4.42 -7.83 -9.34
C LEU A 282 2.99 -8.39 -9.24
N PHE A 283 2.26 -8.44 -10.36
CA PHE A 283 0.89 -8.95 -10.40
C PHE A 283 0.83 -10.46 -10.11
N TYR A 284 1.80 -11.24 -10.59
CA TYR A 284 1.91 -12.66 -10.27
C TYR A 284 2.05 -12.87 -8.76
N THR A 285 2.90 -12.08 -8.09
CA THR A 285 3.04 -12.18 -6.63
C THR A 285 1.73 -11.81 -5.92
N GLN A 286 1.03 -10.77 -6.39
CA GLN A 286 -0.25 -10.38 -5.82
C GLN A 286 -1.30 -11.52 -5.89
N VAL A 287 -1.51 -12.11 -7.07
CA VAL A 287 -2.52 -13.17 -7.24
C VAL A 287 -2.14 -14.48 -6.53
N GLN A 288 -0.85 -14.82 -6.47
CA GLN A 288 -0.40 -16.00 -5.72
C GLN A 288 -0.64 -15.85 -4.21
N VAL A 289 -0.45 -14.65 -3.66
CA VAL A 289 -0.77 -14.37 -2.26
C VAL A 289 -2.28 -14.41 -2.01
N GLN A 290 -3.10 -13.85 -2.90
CA GLN A 290 -4.56 -13.95 -2.79
C GLN A 290 -5.03 -15.42 -2.80
N MET A 291 -4.52 -16.24 -3.71
CA MET A 291 -4.85 -17.68 -3.78
C MET A 291 -4.43 -18.44 -2.52
N GLY A 292 -3.23 -18.17 -1.97
CA GLY A 292 -2.78 -18.79 -0.73
C GLY A 292 -3.63 -18.41 0.49
N ILE A 293 -3.99 -17.14 0.62
CA ILE A 293 -4.79 -16.65 1.76
C ILE A 293 -6.25 -17.12 1.69
N THR A 294 -6.83 -17.13 0.49
CA THR A 294 -8.24 -17.54 0.29
C THR A 294 -8.41 -19.06 0.25
N ASN A 295 -7.32 -19.80 0.08
CA ASN A 295 -7.32 -21.23 -0.23
C ASN A 295 -8.15 -21.58 -1.50
N ILE A 296 -8.11 -20.69 -2.50
CA ILE A 296 -8.73 -20.92 -3.82
C ILE A 296 -7.60 -21.10 -4.84
N PRO A 297 -7.50 -22.26 -5.50
CA PRO A 297 -6.31 -22.64 -6.26
C PRO A 297 -6.20 -21.98 -7.65
N VAL A 298 -7.13 -21.09 -8.00
CA VAL A 298 -7.22 -20.48 -9.33
C VAL A 298 -7.66 -19.02 -9.24
N CYS A 299 -6.97 -18.16 -9.98
CA CYS A 299 -7.33 -16.76 -10.17
C CYS A 299 -7.54 -16.45 -11.66
N ASP A 300 -8.67 -15.86 -12.01
CA ASP A 300 -8.87 -15.21 -13.29
C ASP A 300 -8.29 -13.79 -13.22
N PHE A 301 -7.13 -13.59 -13.87
CA PHE A 301 -6.47 -12.30 -14.00
C PHE A 301 -6.98 -11.57 -15.24
N PHE A 302 -7.76 -10.52 -15.02
CA PHE A 302 -8.47 -9.77 -16.06
C PHE A 302 -7.90 -8.36 -16.19
N VAL A 303 -7.35 -8.04 -17.36
CA VAL A 303 -6.76 -6.72 -17.64
C VAL A 303 -7.64 -6.01 -18.65
N TYR A 304 -8.15 -4.85 -18.26
CA TYR A 304 -9.14 -4.09 -19.01
C TYR A 304 -8.62 -2.71 -19.41
N LYS A 305 -8.90 -2.30 -20.65
CA LYS A 305 -8.72 -0.91 -21.10
C LYS A 305 -9.98 -0.38 -21.77
N SER A 306 -10.57 -1.15 -22.69
CA SER A 306 -11.85 -0.85 -23.34
C SER A 306 -12.57 -2.15 -23.70
N PRO A 307 -13.83 -2.11 -24.17
CA PRO A 307 -14.57 -3.31 -24.56
C PRO A 307 -13.89 -4.16 -25.65
N GLU A 308 -13.04 -3.53 -26.48
CA GLU A 308 -12.27 -4.13 -27.57
C GLU A 308 -10.82 -4.48 -27.18
N ASP A 309 -10.27 -3.82 -26.15
CA ASP A 309 -8.88 -3.98 -25.71
C ASP A 309 -8.85 -4.47 -24.25
N TRP A 310 -8.83 -5.80 -24.10
CA TRP A 310 -8.76 -6.50 -22.82
C TRP A 310 -8.01 -7.84 -22.99
N ARG A 311 -7.50 -8.40 -21.89
CA ARG A 311 -6.91 -9.73 -21.86
C ARG A 311 -7.29 -10.44 -20.55
N ALA A 312 -7.77 -11.68 -20.67
CA ALA A 312 -8.04 -12.55 -19.55
C ALA A 312 -7.04 -13.71 -19.54
N LEU A 313 -6.52 -14.06 -18.37
CA LEU A 313 -5.64 -15.20 -18.15
C LEU A 313 -6.02 -15.91 -16.86
N THR A 314 -6.27 -17.21 -16.93
CA THR A 314 -6.45 -18.04 -15.73
C THR A 314 -5.08 -18.46 -15.21
N VAL A 315 -4.80 -18.14 -13.95
CA VAL A 315 -3.53 -18.36 -13.27
C VAL A 315 -3.73 -19.44 -12.20
N PRO A 316 -3.00 -20.58 -12.28
CA PRO A 316 -3.05 -21.60 -11.24
C PRO A 316 -2.21 -21.20 -10.03
N PHE A 317 -2.55 -21.75 -8.87
CA PHE A 317 -1.78 -21.57 -7.64
C PHE A 317 -0.40 -22.24 -7.73
N ASP A 318 0.58 -21.53 -7.19
CA ASP A 318 1.98 -21.90 -7.09
C ASP A 318 2.38 -21.81 -5.62
N ALA A 319 2.21 -22.94 -4.93
CA ALA A 319 2.47 -23.05 -3.49
C ALA A 319 3.91 -22.68 -3.13
N ALA A 320 4.89 -23.04 -3.97
CA ALA A 320 6.29 -22.71 -3.73
C ALA A 320 6.53 -21.20 -3.78
N HIS A 321 5.91 -20.50 -4.73
CA HIS A 321 5.99 -19.04 -4.80
C HIS A 321 5.28 -18.37 -3.63
N PHE A 322 4.11 -18.88 -3.20
CA PHE A 322 3.41 -18.38 -2.01
C PHE A 322 4.26 -18.53 -0.74
N LEU A 323 4.80 -19.73 -0.50
CA LEU A 323 5.67 -20.01 0.65
C LEU A 323 6.89 -19.08 0.66
N LYS A 324 7.53 -18.89 -0.50
CA LYS A 324 8.64 -17.93 -0.63
C LYS A 324 8.24 -16.49 -0.27
N CYS A 325 7.02 -16.07 -0.64
CA CYS A 325 6.51 -14.75 -0.26
C CYS A 325 6.26 -14.66 1.24
N SER A 326 5.63 -15.66 1.85
CA SER A 326 5.37 -15.69 3.29
C SER A 326 6.66 -15.67 4.12
N ALA A 327 7.67 -16.44 3.72
CA ALA A 327 8.99 -16.45 4.36
C ALA A 327 9.69 -15.09 4.25
N ALA A 328 9.57 -14.40 3.11
CA ALA A 328 10.11 -13.06 2.95
C ALA A 328 9.39 -12.01 3.82
N VAL A 329 8.07 -12.15 4.02
CA VAL A 329 7.32 -11.31 4.95
C VAL A 329 7.81 -11.57 6.37
N HIS A 330 7.82 -12.83 6.80
CA HIS A 330 8.30 -13.24 8.12
C HIS A 330 9.69 -12.68 8.42
N THR A 331 10.67 -12.95 7.55
CA THR A 331 12.06 -12.51 7.71
C THR A 331 12.17 -11.01 7.93
N LEU A 332 11.48 -10.20 7.11
CA LEU A 332 11.56 -8.75 7.23
C LEU A 332 10.77 -8.19 8.41
N TYR A 333 9.70 -8.86 8.86
CA TYR A 333 9.04 -8.48 10.10
C TYR A 333 9.92 -8.76 11.31
N ASP A 334 10.43 -9.97 11.41
CA ASP A 334 11.29 -10.40 12.50
C ASP A 334 12.54 -9.52 12.60
N THR A 335 13.21 -9.26 11.48
CA THR A 335 14.50 -8.55 11.49
C THR A 335 14.37 -7.03 11.59
N TYR A 336 13.30 -6.43 11.04
CA TYR A 336 13.24 -4.98 10.86
C TYR A 336 11.92 -4.32 11.29
N ILE A 337 10.78 -4.87 10.87
CA ILE A 337 9.52 -4.13 10.95
C ILE A 337 8.91 -4.22 12.36
N PHE A 338 8.93 -5.39 13.00
CA PHE A 338 8.25 -5.62 14.27
C PHE A 338 8.76 -4.67 15.36
N ASP A 339 10.07 -4.66 15.61
CA ASP A 339 10.69 -3.75 16.60
C ASP A 339 10.53 -2.27 16.22
N THR A 340 10.60 -1.94 14.93
CA THR A 340 10.39 -0.56 14.47
C THR A 340 8.97 -0.09 14.82
N LEU A 341 7.96 -0.93 14.59
CA LEU A 341 6.58 -0.61 14.90
C LEU A 341 6.32 -0.54 16.40
N LYS A 342 6.91 -1.44 17.19
CA LYS A 342 6.83 -1.42 18.66
C LYS A 342 7.40 -0.12 19.23
N ASN A 343 8.57 0.31 18.75
CA ASN A 343 9.22 1.56 19.18
C ASN A 343 8.44 2.82 18.75
N LEU A 344 7.82 2.80 17.57
CA LEU A 344 6.96 3.89 17.11
C LEU A 344 5.74 4.05 18.01
N ALA A 345 5.12 2.94 18.42
CA ALA A 345 3.96 2.97 19.30
C ALA A 345 4.28 3.46 20.72
N CYS A 346 5.46 3.15 21.27
CA CYS A 346 5.90 3.76 22.53
C CYS A 346 6.11 5.28 22.43
N SER A 347 6.29 5.80 21.20
CA SER A 347 6.57 7.21 20.93
C SER A 347 5.33 8.01 20.55
N TYR A 348 4.24 7.35 20.14
CA TYR A 348 2.99 7.97 19.68
C TYR A 348 1.78 7.13 20.14
N SER A 349 0.90 7.72 20.94
CA SER A 349 -0.42 7.14 21.23
C SER A 349 -1.26 7.18 19.95
N TRP A 350 -1.56 6.01 19.39
CA TRP A 350 -2.41 5.86 18.20
C TRP A 350 -3.88 6.08 18.49
#